data_AF-A0A7S2IC62-F1
#
_entry.id   AF-A0A7S2IC62-F1
#
_cell.length_a   1.000
_cell.length_b   1.000
_cell.length_c   1.000
_cell.angle_alpha   90.00
_cell.angle_beta   90.00
_cell.angle_gamma   90.00
#
_symmetry.space_group_name_H-M   'P 1'
#
loop_
_entity.id
_entity.type
_entity.pdbx_description
1 polymer ?
#
loop_
_entity_poly.entity_id
_entity_poly.type
_entity_poly.pdbx_seq_one_letter_code
_entity_poly.pdbx_strand_id
1 'polypeptide(L)'
;ITTPFPFPLVQMARTFLFIYTFALPFVLAGDIYQLGGVMPIIFFTSYGFLGLEYVAMELYDPFGDDANDFDNLGMAEIVFDDIYLTIFKNDGPRSAGKLRVRVNETLEKRGAL
;
A
#
# COMPACT_ATOMS: atom_id res chain seq x y z
N ILE A 1 -10.16 -8.76 -2.67
CA ILE A 1 -9.06 -9.13 -3.60
C ILE A 1 -8.85 -10.64 -3.51
N THR A 2 -8.99 -11.39 -4.60
CA THR A 2 -8.93 -12.87 -4.59
C THR A 2 -7.59 -13.45 -5.05
N THR A 3 -6.66 -12.60 -5.46
CA THR A 3 -5.33 -13.01 -5.94
C THR A 3 -4.24 -12.31 -5.13
N PRO A 4 -4.02 -12.69 -3.87
CA PRO A 4 -2.84 -12.25 -3.15
C PRO A 4 -1.60 -12.78 -3.87
N PHE A 5 -0.51 -12.02 -3.83
CA PHE A 5 0.79 -12.52 -4.25
C PHE A 5 1.15 -13.77 -3.44
N PRO A 6 1.89 -14.70 -4.05
CA PRO A 6 2.21 -15.95 -3.39
C PRO A 6 3.00 -15.71 -2.09
N PHE A 7 2.42 -16.09 -0.96
CA PHE A 7 3.09 -16.03 0.36
C PHE A 7 4.50 -16.66 0.35
N PRO A 8 4.73 -17.83 -0.29
CA PRO A 8 6.07 -18.41 -0.35
C PRO A 8 7.10 -17.49 -1.02
N LEU A 9 6.69 -16.65 -1.97
CA LEU A 9 7.61 -15.74 -2.66
C LEU A 9 8.08 -14.62 -1.72
N VAL A 10 7.17 -14.01 -0.95
CA VAL A 10 7.52 -13.03 0.09
C VAL A 10 8.37 -13.68 1.18
N GLN A 11 8.00 -14.87 1.64
CA GLN A 11 8.73 -15.60 2.68
C GLN A 11 10.17 -15.90 2.25
N MET A 12 10.37 -16.38 1.02
CA MET A 12 11.70 -16.72 0.50
C MET A 12 12.55 -15.47 0.28
N ALA A 13 11.97 -14.38 -0.27
CA ALA A 13 12.66 -13.11 -0.44
C ALA A 13 13.16 -12.55 0.90
N ARG A 14 12.29 -12.51 1.92
CA ARG A 14 12.65 -12.07 3.28
C ARG A 14 13.73 -12.94 3.90
N THR A 15 13.62 -14.25 3.77
CA THR A 15 14.61 -15.19 4.32
C THR A 15 15.98 -14.98 3.68
N PHE A 16 16.02 -14.81 2.35
CA PHE A 16 17.26 -14.51 1.63
C PHE A 16 17.88 -13.19 2.08
N LEU A 17 17.07 -12.14 2.22
CA LEU A 17 17.52 -10.83 2.70
C LEU A 17 18.13 -10.90 4.10
N PHE A 18 17.48 -11.63 5.01
CA PHE A 18 17.98 -11.86 6.36
C PHE A 18 19.34 -12.56 6.37
N ILE A 19 19.48 -13.64 5.58
CA ILE A 19 20.76 -14.36 5.46
C ILE A 19 21.83 -13.43 4.90
N TYR A 20 21.52 -12.65 3.86
CA TYR A 20 22.43 -11.69 3.26
C TYR A 20 22.92 -10.64 4.27
N THR A 21 22.00 -9.93 4.93
CA THR A 21 22.34 -8.89 5.90
C THR A 21 23.09 -9.44 7.10
N PHE A 22 22.76 -10.67 7.54
CA PHE A 22 23.47 -11.35 8.63
C PHE A 22 24.89 -11.78 8.23
N ALA A 23 25.08 -12.30 7.01
CA ALA A 23 26.38 -12.76 6.52
C ALA A 23 27.34 -11.60 6.20
N LEU A 24 26.80 -10.46 5.78
CA LEU A 24 27.55 -9.29 5.33
C LEU A 24 28.68 -8.81 6.28
N PRO A 25 28.49 -8.66 7.61
CA PRO A 25 29.58 -8.29 8.52
C PRO A 25 30.69 -9.34 8.59
N PHE A 26 30.37 -10.63 8.50
CA PHE A 26 31.38 -11.70 8.56
C PHE A 26 32.24 -11.76 7.31
N VAL A 27 31.66 -11.45 6.14
CA VAL A 27 32.39 -11.37 4.88
C VAL A 27 33.37 -10.19 4.90
N LEU A 28 32.93 -9.02 5.40
CA LEU A 28 33.75 -7.81 5.44
C LEU A 28 34.73 -7.78 6.61
N ALA A 29 34.57 -8.64 7.62
CA ALA A 29 35.48 -8.75 8.76
C ALA A 29 36.90 -9.21 8.37
N GLY A 30 37.10 -9.80 7.19
CA GLY A 30 38.43 -10.14 6.69
C GLY A 30 39.33 -8.93 6.40
N ASP A 31 38.74 -7.77 6.14
CA ASP A 31 39.44 -6.52 5.78
C ASP A 31 39.68 -5.61 7.01
N ILE A 32 39.97 -6.26 8.15
CA ILE A 32 40.08 -5.74 9.53
C ILE A 32 40.97 -4.48 9.72
N TYR A 33 41.85 -4.17 8.77
CA TYR A 33 42.72 -2.99 8.84
C TYR A 33 42.01 -1.66 8.53
N GLN A 34 40.74 -1.69 8.11
CA GLN A 34 39.94 -0.51 7.76
C GLN A 34 38.55 -0.51 8.44
N LEU A 35 38.46 -0.90 9.72
CA LEU A 35 37.19 -0.97 10.46
C LEU A 35 36.31 0.30 10.30
N GLY A 36 36.92 1.48 10.24
CA GLY A 36 36.23 2.76 10.05
C GLY A 36 35.55 2.92 8.67
N GLY A 37 36.07 2.28 7.62
CA GLY A 37 35.47 2.28 6.28
C GLY A 37 34.42 1.18 6.09
N VAL A 38 34.57 0.06 6.79
CA VAL A 38 33.64 -1.08 6.72
C VAL A 38 32.29 -0.74 7.36
N MET A 39 32.27 -0.04 8.49
CA MET A 39 31.04 0.29 9.23
C MET A 39 30.00 1.08 8.40
N PRO A 40 30.36 2.17 7.70
CA PRO A 40 29.44 2.87 6.81
C PRO A 40 28.91 1.97 5.68
N ILE A 41 29.75 1.12 5.09
CA ILE A 41 29.34 0.21 4.01
C ILE A 41 28.26 -0.75 4.53
N ILE A 42 28.50 -1.40 5.68
CA ILE A 42 27.52 -2.29 6.31
C ILE A 42 26.21 -1.54 6.56
N PHE A 43 26.28 -0.34 7.13
CA PHE A 43 25.10 0.46 7.44
C PHE A 43 24.30 0.81 6.20
N PHE A 44 24.92 1.44 5.19
CA PHE A 44 24.21 1.90 4.00
C PHE A 44 23.68 0.73 3.16
N THR A 45 24.45 -0.35 3.01
CA THR A 45 23.98 -1.53 2.28
C THR A 45 22.80 -2.19 2.99
N SER A 46 22.88 -2.40 4.31
CA SER A 46 21.79 -3.01 5.07
C SER A 46 20.55 -2.12 5.09
N TYR A 47 20.73 -0.82 5.31
CA TYR A 47 19.65 0.16 5.27
C TYR A 47 18.94 0.18 3.91
N GLY A 48 19.70 0.17 2.82
CA GLY A 48 19.13 0.14 1.47
C GLY A 48 18.30 -1.12 1.22
N PHE A 49 18.86 -2.29 1.50
CA PHE A 49 18.18 -3.57 1.25
C PHE A 49 16.98 -3.82 2.17
N LEU A 50 17.10 -3.55 3.47
CA LEU A 50 15.98 -3.68 4.42
C LEU A 50 14.90 -2.62 4.16
N GLY A 51 15.30 -1.40 3.82
CA GLY A 51 14.39 -0.32 3.47
C GLY A 51 13.59 -0.62 2.19
N LEU A 52 14.23 -1.21 1.17
CA LEU A 52 13.55 -1.64 -0.05
C LEU A 52 12.49 -2.72 0.23
N GLU A 53 12.80 -3.72 1.06
CA GLU A 53 11.83 -4.75 1.47
C GLU A 53 10.67 -4.14 2.26
N TYR A 54 10.94 -3.16 3.12
CA TYR A 54 9.90 -2.45 3.86
C TYR A 54 8.95 -1.68 2.93
N VAL A 55 9.50 -0.91 1.99
CA VAL A 55 8.69 -0.17 0.99
C VAL A 55 7.92 -1.14 0.10
N ALA A 56 8.50 -2.27 -0.29
CA ALA A 56 7.82 -3.28 -1.08
C ALA A 56 6.63 -3.91 -0.34
N MET A 57 6.72 -4.06 0.99
CA MET A 57 5.58 -4.48 1.81
C MET A 57 4.48 -3.45 1.86
N GLU A 58 4.81 -2.16 2.05
CA GLU A 58 3.81 -1.10 2.10
C GLU A 58 3.04 -0.99 0.78
N LEU A 59 3.74 -1.12 -0.35
CA LEU A 59 3.14 -1.03 -1.69
C LEU A 59 2.35 -2.27 -2.10
N TYR A 60 2.28 -3.29 -1.24
CA TYR A 60 1.72 -4.58 -1.57
C TYR A 60 0.19 -4.58 -1.61
N ASP A 61 -0.45 -3.88 -0.66
CA ASP A 61 -1.90 -3.80 -0.54
C ASP A 61 -2.37 -2.35 -0.60
N PRO A 62 -2.37 -1.72 -1.79
CA PRO A 62 -2.64 -0.28 -1.92
C PRO A 62 -4.09 0.11 -1.59
N PHE A 63 -4.96 -0.87 -1.33
CA PHE A 63 -6.35 -0.66 -0.95
C PHE A 63 -6.61 -1.10 0.50
N GLY A 64 -5.55 -1.25 1.30
CA GLY A 64 -5.60 -1.53 2.72
C GLY A 64 -5.99 -0.31 3.55
N ASP A 65 -5.51 -0.29 4.79
CA ASP A 65 -5.79 0.74 5.79
C ASP A 65 -4.50 1.45 6.28
N ASP A 66 -3.37 1.26 5.59
CA ASP A 66 -2.10 1.91 5.93
C ASP A 66 -2.11 3.39 5.56
N ALA A 67 -1.25 4.18 6.22
CA ALA A 67 -1.23 5.64 6.05
C ALA A 67 -0.87 6.09 4.63
N ASN A 68 -0.25 5.23 3.84
CA ASN A 68 0.15 5.48 2.46
C ASN A 68 -0.70 4.72 1.42
N ASP A 69 -1.83 4.15 1.85
CA ASP A 69 -2.79 3.51 0.96
C ASP A 69 -3.73 4.52 0.29
N PHE A 70 -4.45 4.06 -0.73
CA PHE A 70 -5.44 4.89 -1.41
C PHE A 70 -6.65 5.18 -0.51
N ASP A 71 -7.10 6.45 -0.55
CA ASP A 71 -8.37 6.86 0.06
C ASP A 71 -9.56 6.30 -0.73
N ASN A 72 -9.88 5.04 -0.44
CA ASN A 72 -10.95 4.28 -1.08
C ASN A 72 -12.31 4.97 -0.96
N LEU A 73 -12.58 5.56 0.21
CA LEU A 73 -13.86 6.20 0.49
C LEU A 73 -13.96 7.55 -0.25
N GLY A 74 -12.91 8.36 -0.20
CA GLY A 74 -12.84 9.61 -0.95
C GLY A 74 -12.93 9.40 -2.45
N MET A 75 -12.28 8.37 -3.00
CA MET A 75 -12.43 8.01 -4.42
C MET A 75 -13.87 7.63 -4.77
N ALA A 76 -14.55 6.85 -3.91
CA ALA A 76 -15.94 6.48 -4.11
C ALA A 76 -16.88 7.70 -4.06
N GLU A 77 -16.61 8.65 -3.16
CA GLU A 77 -17.34 9.91 -3.05
C GLU A 77 -17.20 10.77 -4.32
N ILE A 78 -15.98 10.92 -4.83
CA ILE A 78 -15.71 11.64 -6.09
C ILE A 78 -16.48 11.03 -7.26
N VAL A 79 -16.46 9.71 -7.39
CA VAL A 79 -17.22 9.01 -8.46
C VAL A 79 -18.73 9.24 -8.29
N PHE A 80 -19.24 9.24 -7.06
CA PHE A 80 -20.64 9.51 -6.80
C PHE A 80 -21.05 10.93 -7.22
N ASP A 81 -20.22 11.92 -6.90
CA ASP A 81 -20.43 13.31 -7.29
C ASP A 81 -20.44 13.48 -8.81
N ASP A 82 -19.51 12.85 -9.52
CA ASP A 82 -19.44 12.89 -10.97
C ASP A 82 -20.69 12.27 -11.64
N ILE A 83 -21.17 11.14 -11.12
CA ILE A 83 -22.41 10.51 -11.58
C ILE A 83 -23.60 11.45 -11.33
N TYR A 84 -23.69 12.01 -10.12
CA TYR A 84 -24.76 12.94 -9.76
C TYR A 84 -24.78 14.17 -10.68
N LEU A 85 -23.61 14.79 -10.90
CA LEU A 85 -23.45 15.95 -11.78
C LEU A 85 -23.81 15.60 -13.23
N THR A 86 -23.44 14.41 -13.70
CA THR A 86 -23.74 13.96 -15.06
C THR A 86 -25.24 13.81 -15.28
N ILE A 87 -25.94 13.15 -14.35
CA ILE A 87 -27.40 13.00 -14.39
C ILE A 87 -28.07 14.38 -14.30
N PHE A 88 -27.56 15.26 -13.42
CA PHE A 88 -28.10 16.59 -13.26
C PHE A 88 -28.03 17.40 -14.56
N LYS A 89 -26.89 17.32 -15.28
CA LYS A 89 -26.68 18.04 -16.54
C LYS A 89 -27.51 17.46 -17.70
N ASN A 90 -27.65 16.14 -17.78
CA ASN A 90 -28.30 15.48 -18.92
C ASN A 90 -29.83 15.31 -18.74
N ASP A 91 -30.25 14.86 -17.55
CA ASP A 91 -31.64 14.45 -17.27
C ASP A 91 -32.38 15.41 -16.34
N GLY A 92 -31.68 16.44 -15.85
CA GLY A 92 -32.22 17.49 -14.99
C GLY A 92 -32.29 17.14 -13.49
N PRO A 93 -32.68 18.13 -12.66
CA PRO A 93 -32.58 18.05 -11.20
C PRO A 93 -33.47 16.97 -10.57
N ARG A 94 -34.63 16.67 -11.18
CA ARG A 94 -35.55 15.64 -10.67
C ARG A 94 -34.93 14.25 -10.73
N SER A 95 -34.19 13.95 -11.79
CA SER A 95 -33.55 12.65 -12.00
C SER A 95 -32.36 12.48 -11.05
N ALA A 96 -31.54 13.52 -10.88
CA ALA A 96 -30.43 13.52 -9.93
C ALA A 96 -30.92 13.36 -8.47
N GLY A 97 -32.01 14.04 -8.09
CA GLY A 97 -32.60 13.91 -6.76
C GLY A 97 -33.06 12.49 -6.42
N LYS A 98 -33.54 11.71 -7.41
CA LYS A 98 -33.91 10.30 -7.19
C LYS A 98 -32.72 9.43 -6.83
N LEU A 99 -31.53 9.71 -7.36
CA LEU A 99 -30.31 8.99 -7.02
C LEU A 99 -29.97 9.17 -5.54
N ARG A 100 -30.01 10.41 -5.04
CA ARG A 100 -29.74 10.71 -3.62
C ARG A 100 -30.70 9.97 -2.68
N VAL A 101 -31.99 9.94 -3.02
CA VAL A 101 -32.99 9.20 -2.24
C VAL A 101 -32.67 7.70 -2.21
N ARG A 102 -32.36 7.10 -3.35
CA ARG A 102 -32.00 5.67 -3.42
C ARG A 102 -30.75 5.32 -2.62
N VAL A 103 -29.75 6.20 -2.60
CA VAL A 103 -28.55 5.98 -1.79
C VAL A 103 -28.89 5.98 -0.31
N ASN A 104 -29.62 6.98 0.18
CA ASN A 104 -30.05 7.02 1.58
C ASN A 104 -30.85 5.77 1.97
N GLU A 105 -31.83 5.37 1.15
CA GLU A 105 -32.60 4.13 1.40
C GLU A 105 -31.71 2.89 1.45
N THR A 106 -30.64 2.85 0.65
CA THR A 106 -29.69 1.73 0.63
C THR A 106 -28.81 1.73 1.87
N LEU A 107 -28.39 2.91 2.34
CA LEU A 107 -27.61 3.07 3.57
C LEU A 107 -28.43 2.66 4.80
N GLU A 108 -29.68 3.10 4.90
CA GLU A 108 -30.62 2.70 5.96
C GLU A 108 -30.82 1.17 5.96
N LYS A 109 -31.05 0.56 4.78
CA LYS A 109 -31.20 -0.91 4.67
C LYS A 109 -29.95 -1.69 5.07
N ARG A 110 -28.76 -1.10 4.91
CA ARG A 110 -27.48 -1.72 5.28
C ARG A 110 -27.08 -1.43 6.72
N GLY A 111 -27.87 -0.65 7.48
CA GLY A 111 -27.55 -0.29 8.86
C GLY A 111 -26.31 0.60 9.00
N ALA A 112 -26.00 1.38 7.95
CA ALA A 112 -24.87 2.30 7.92
C ALA A 112 -25.27 3.74 8.37
N LEU A 113 -26.55 3.93 8.73
CA LEU A 113 -27.16 5.15 9.27
C LEU A 113 -28.05 4.78 10.46
#